data_AF-A0A1M4XPZ0-F1
#
_entry.id   AF-A0A1M4XPZ0-F1
#
_cell.length_a   1.000
_cell.length_b   1.000
_cell.length_c   1.000
_cell.angle_alpha   90.00
_cell.angle_beta   90.00
_cell.angle_gamma   90.00
#
_symmetry.space_group_name_H-M   'P 1'
#
loop_
_entity.id
_entity.type
_entity.pdbx_description
1 polymer ?
#
loop_
_entity_poly.entity_id
_entity_poly.type
_entity_poly.pdbx_seq_one_letter_code
_entity_poly.pdbx_strand_id
1 'polypeptide(L)'
;MISNLKLDFLWLPNPYKWLGKIDPFQQQWAPEYAKCKEYLKICSTDELIKFYIICYKDHYPKNYWFGWLSNGEASDHIQIINNYSVVDGKYFIRKDILTLKEQSKKDKDGYSYTSDRIFNFKKNIDVSKIIENELEGKTYQKTDNGSITRYTLNNSPIDFIEITGNSFRLKVNDKYHIHMR
;
A
#
# COMPACT_ATOMS: atom_id res chain seq x y z
N MET A 1 -8.97 -9.32 11.69
CA MET A 1 -9.40 -8.00 11.18
C MET A 1 -8.22 -7.06 11.30
N ILE A 2 -8.10 -6.10 10.38
CA ILE A 2 -7.02 -5.11 10.40
C ILE A 2 -6.95 -4.31 11.70
N SER A 3 -8.08 -4.13 12.39
CA SER A 3 -8.19 -3.48 13.71
C SER A 3 -7.30 -4.11 14.79
N ASN A 4 -6.85 -5.35 14.59
CA ASN A 4 -6.01 -6.07 15.56
C ASN A 4 -4.51 -5.93 15.26
N LEU A 5 -4.12 -5.25 14.18
CA LEU A 5 -2.74 -5.01 13.79
C LEU A 5 -2.25 -3.68 14.36
N LYS A 6 -1.03 -3.68 14.93
CA LYS A 6 -0.34 -2.44 15.28
C LYS A 6 0.51 -2.00 14.10
N LEU A 7 0.20 -0.83 13.54
CA LEU A 7 0.81 -0.33 12.30
C LEU A 7 1.81 0.80 12.53
N ASP A 8 2.02 1.24 13.78
CA ASP A 8 2.80 2.43 14.11
C ASP A 8 4.22 2.39 13.51
N PHE A 9 4.81 1.20 13.39
CA PHE A 9 6.12 0.98 12.77
C PHE A 9 6.22 1.49 11.31
N LEU A 10 5.09 1.65 10.63
CA LEU A 10 5.04 2.21 9.28
C LEU A 10 5.40 3.69 9.26
N TRP A 11 5.15 4.42 10.34
CA TRP A 11 5.28 5.88 10.37
C TRP A 11 6.31 6.36 11.40
N LEU A 12 6.60 5.58 12.44
CA LEU A 12 7.54 5.99 13.48
C LEU A 12 8.98 6.12 12.94
N PRO A 13 9.73 7.17 13.32
CA PRO A 13 11.16 7.27 13.06
C PRO A 13 11.88 6.05 13.66
N ASN A 14 12.79 5.43 12.91
CA ASN A 14 13.72 4.48 13.51
C ASN A 14 14.76 5.32 14.27
N PRO A 15 14.72 5.38 15.62
CA PRO A 15 15.54 6.32 16.37
C PRO A 15 17.01 5.89 16.44
N TYR A 16 17.36 4.71 15.92
CA TYR A 16 18.50 3.94 16.41
C TYR A 16 19.30 3.28 15.28
N LYS A 17 20.33 3.97 14.77
CA LYS A 17 21.41 3.35 14.00
C LYS A 17 22.51 2.87 14.96
N TRP A 18 22.30 1.76 15.67
CA TRP A 18 23.36 1.19 16.52
C TRP A 18 24.19 0.15 15.79
N LEU A 19 25.50 0.40 15.69
CA LEU A 19 26.50 -0.58 15.29
C LEU A 19 26.82 -1.47 16.49
N GLY A 20 26.10 -2.59 16.65
CA GLY A 20 26.55 -3.70 17.51
C GLY A 20 25.53 -4.35 18.45
N LYS A 21 24.30 -3.85 18.57
CA LYS A 21 23.20 -4.49 19.32
C LYS A 21 21.93 -4.57 18.47
N ILE A 22 21.04 -5.51 18.78
CA ILE A 22 19.71 -5.61 18.16
C ILE A 22 18.99 -4.27 18.36
N ASP A 23 18.53 -3.67 17.26
CA ASP A 23 17.81 -2.40 17.26
C ASP A 23 16.52 -2.52 18.11
N PRO A 24 16.36 -1.70 19.18
CA PRO A 24 15.14 -1.72 20.01
C PRO A 24 13.85 -1.51 19.21
N PHE A 25 13.92 -0.71 18.13
CA PHE A 25 12.80 -0.51 17.22
C PHE A 25 12.45 -1.83 16.53
N GLN A 26 13.45 -2.51 15.96
CA GLN A 26 13.26 -3.81 15.33
C GLN A 26 12.77 -4.86 16.33
N GLN A 27 13.30 -4.88 17.56
CA GLN A 27 12.88 -5.83 18.59
C GLN A 27 11.41 -5.65 18.96
N GLN A 28 10.94 -4.41 19.07
CA GLN A 28 9.55 -4.09 19.36
C GLN A 28 8.62 -4.46 18.19
N TRP A 29 9.01 -4.11 16.95
CA TRP A 29 8.10 -4.14 15.81
C TRP A 29 8.20 -5.38 14.93
N ALA A 30 9.25 -6.20 15.06
CA ALA A 30 9.38 -7.44 14.28
C ALA A 30 8.19 -8.40 14.42
N PRO A 31 7.59 -8.61 15.63
CA PRO A 31 6.40 -9.45 15.76
C PRO A 31 5.19 -8.88 15.01
N GLU A 32 4.98 -7.55 15.07
CA GLU A 32 3.86 -6.89 14.39
C GLU A 32 4.04 -6.86 12.87
N TYR A 33 5.28 -6.67 12.41
CA TYR A 33 5.65 -6.81 11.00
C TYR A 33 5.31 -8.23 10.48
N ALA A 34 5.69 -9.27 11.21
CA ALA A 34 5.39 -10.66 10.84
C ALA A 34 3.88 -10.92 10.81
N LYS A 35 3.14 -10.45 11.81
CA LYS A 35 1.66 -10.53 11.84
C LYS A 35 1.03 -9.84 10.64
N CYS A 36 1.49 -8.64 10.27
CA CYS A 36 0.98 -7.91 9.11
C CYS A 36 1.25 -8.67 7.81
N LYS A 37 2.47 -9.18 7.63
CA LYS A 37 2.84 -9.98 6.47
C LYS A 37 1.94 -11.21 6.32
N GLU A 38 1.76 -11.99 7.39
CA GLU A 38 0.89 -13.17 7.34
C GLU A 38 -0.58 -12.80 7.14
N TYR A 39 -1.05 -11.71 7.76
CA TYR A 39 -2.41 -11.21 7.56
C TYR A 39 -2.70 -10.90 6.09
N LEU A 40 -1.82 -10.14 5.42
CA LEU A 40 -2.05 -9.75 4.02
C LEU A 40 -2.06 -10.92 3.05
N LYS A 41 -1.35 -12.01 3.35
CA LYS A 41 -1.35 -13.23 2.53
C LYS A 41 -2.69 -13.96 2.52
N ILE A 42 -3.48 -13.84 3.59
CA ILE A 42 -4.69 -14.66 3.80
C ILE A 42 -5.99 -13.85 3.96
N CYS A 43 -5.91 -12.54 4.14
CA CYS A 43 -7.10 -11.70 4.29
C CYS A 43 -7.91 -11.61 2.98
N SER A 44 -9.15 -11.15 3.07
CA SER A 44 -9.99 -10.89 1.89
C SER A 44 -9.40 -9.79 1.00
N THR A 45 -9.87 -9.69 -0.24
CA THR A 45 -9.51 -8.58 -1.15
C THR A 45 -9.91 -7.22 -0.56
N ASP A 46 -11.06 -7.18 0.08
CA ASP A 46 -11.60 -6.04 0.82
C ASP A 46 -10.63 -5.56 1.93
N GLU A 47 -10.15 -6.48 2.76
CA GLU A 47 -9.21 -6.17 3.84
C GLU A 47 -7.82 -5.76 3.33
N LEU A 48 -7.39 -6.29 2.18
CA LEU A 48 -6.16 -5.85 1.51
C LEU A 48 -6.27 -4.39 1.06
N ILE A 49 -7.39 -4.04 0.43
CA ILE A 49 -7.64 -2.69 -0.05
C ILE A 49 -7.78 -1.73 1.13
N LYS A 50 -8.56 -2.10 2.14
CA LYS A 50 -8.66 -1.36 3.41
C LYS A 50 -7.29 -1.11 4.03
N PHE A 51 -6.43 -2.13 4.08
CA PHE A 51 -5.06 -1.98 4.59
C PHE A 51 -4.29 -0.87 3.91
N TYR A 52 -4.27 -0.86 2.57
CA TYR A 52 -3.52 0.15 1.84
C TYR A 52 -4.13 1.55 1.95
N ILE A 53 -5.45 1.66 2.06
CA ILE A 53 -6.09 2.96 2.31
C ILE A 53 -5.68 3.48 3.69
N ILE A 54 -5.79 2.68 4.74
CA ILE A 54 -5.38 3.07 6.11
C ILE A 54 -3.91 3.48 6.16
N CYS A 55 -3.02 2.73 5.51
CA CYS A 55 -1.59 3.01 5.50
C CYS A 55 -1.24 4.41 4.98
N TYR A 56 -2.04 4.92 4.03
CA TYR A 56 -1.79 6.18 3.33
C TYR A 56 -2.80 7.28 3.67
N LYS A 57 -3.86 7.00 4.42
CA LYS A 57 -4.97 7.95 4.69
C LYS A 57 -4.47 9.25 5.34
N ASP A 58 -3.56 9.11 6.31
CA ASP A 58 -3.11 10.20 7.18
C ASP A 58 -1.61 10.47 7.11
N HIS A 59 -0.80 9.47 6.76
CA HIS A 59 0.67 9.57 6.76
C HIS A 59 1.27 8.80 5.57
N TYR A 60 2.57 9.01 5.31
CA TYR A 60 3.31 8.18 4.34
C TYR A 60 4.02 7.04 5.07
N PRO A 61 3.73 5.78 4.73
CA PRO A 61 4.41 4.66 5.35
C PRO A 61 5.82 4.47 4.75
N LYS A 62 6.72 3.88 5.54
CA LYS A 62 8.07 3.47 5.12
C LYS A 62 8.01 2.15 4.34
N ASN A 63 8.76 2.02 3.23
CA ASN A 63 8.44 1.02 2.19
C ASN A 63 9.44 -0.13 1.98
N TYR A 64 8.93 -1.38 2.00
CA TYR A 64 9.25 -2.51 1.09
C TYR A 64 8.09 -3.53 1.06
N TRP A 65 7.11 -3.37 0.15
CA TRP A 65 5.83 -4.10 0.21
C TRP A 65 5.73 -5.36 -0.66
N PHE A 66 6.47 -5.44 -1.76
CA PHE A 66 6.37 -6.55 -2.71
C PHE A 66 6.61 -7.93 -2.06
N GLY A 67 7.49 -7.98 -1.07
CA GLY A 67 7.81 -9.21 -0.34
C GLY A 67 6.72 -9.67 0.63
N TRP A 68 5.71 -8.85 0.93
CA TRP A 68 4.71 -9.21 1.95
C TRP A 68 3.65 -10.16 1.41
N LEU A 69 3.34 -10.06 0.12
CA LEU A 69 2.34 -10.90 -0.54
C LEU A 69 2.90 -12.25 -1.04
N SER A 70 4.21 -12.47 -0.90
CA SER A 70 4.93 -13.68 -1.33
C SER A 70 5.71 -14.33 -0.18
N ASN A 71 6.31 -15.49 -0.46
CA ASN A 71 7.32 -16.11 0.40
C ASN A 71 8.76 -15.64 0.08
N GLY A 72 8.90 -14.50 -0.60
CA GLY A 72 10.20 -13.90 -0.95
C GLY A 72 10.50 -13.90 -2.45
N GLU A 73 9.94 -14.84 -3.20
CA GLU A 73 10.22 -15.05 -4.63
C GLU A 73 9.76 -13.89 -5.52
N ALA A 74 8.78 -13.09 -5.09
CA ALA A 74 8.25 -12.00 -5.91
C ALA A 74 9.32 -10.97 -6.31
N SER A 75 10.34 -10.76 -5.48
CA SER A 75 11.41 -9.80 -5.75
C SER A 75 12.32 -10.22 -6.91
N ASP A 76 12.49 -11.53 -7.12
CA ASP A 76 13.32 -12.08 -8.21
C ASP A 76 12.60 -12.05 -9.57
N HIS A 77 11.31 -11.72 -9.55
CA HIS A 77 10.45 -11.72 -10.74
C HIS A 77 9.85 -10.35 -11.06
N ILE A 78 10.47 -9.27 -10.54
CA ILE A 78 10.11 -7.90 -10.88
C ILE A 78 10.51 -7.62 -12.33
N GLN A 79 9.54 -7.23 -13.14
CA GLN A 79 9.76 -6.70 -14.50
C GLN A 79 9.58 -5.19 -14.49
N ILE A 80 10.45 -4.47 -15.19
CA ILE A 80 10.30 -3.02 -15.35
C ILE A 80 9.57 -2.73 -16.67
N ILE A 81 8.35 -2.19 -16.59
CA ILE A 81 7.52 -1.86 -17.74
C ILE A 81 6.99 -0.44 -17.56
N ASN A 82 7.30 0.47 -18.50
CA ASN A 82 6.83 1.87 -18.47
C ASN A 82 7.08 2.57 -17.11
N ASN A 83 8.26 2.36 -16.51
CA ASN A 83 8.64 2.87 -15.18
C ASN A 83 7.83 2.31 -14.00
N TYR A 84 7.17 1.15 -14.18
CA TYR A 84 6.57 0.37 -13.11
C TYR A 84 7.36 -0.90 -12.86
N SER A 85 7.56 -1.22 -11.59
CA SER A 85 7.88 -2.56 -11.13
C SER A 85 6.61 -3.40 -11.17
N VAL A 86 6.60 -4.42 -12.01
CA VAL A 86 5.45 -5.29 -12.26
C VAL A 86 5.79 -6.72 -11.82
N VAL A 87 4.92 -7.30 -11.01
CA VAL A 87 5.01 -8.69 -10.56
C VAL A 87 3.73 -9.43 -10.93
N ASP A 88 3.90 -10.59 -11.56
CA ASP A 88 2.81 -11.52 -11.86
C ASP A 88 2.28 -12.16 -10.57
N GLY A 89 0.95 -12.20 -10.41
CA GLY A 89 0.29 -12.75 -9.25
C GLY A 89 0.57 -14.24 -9.00
N LYS A 90 1.09 -14.98 -9.98
CA LYS A 90 1.52 -16.37 -9.78
C LYS A 90 2.64 -16.51 -8.73
N TYR A 91 3.45 -15.47 -8.53
CA TYR A 91 4.51 -15.42 -7.51
C TYR A 91 4.02 -14.95 -6.13
N PHE A 92 2.72 -14.68 -5.99
CA PHE A 92 2.09 -14.38 -4.71
C PHE A 92 1.42 -15.61 -4.10
N ILE A 93 1.33 -15.59 -2.77
CA ILE A 93 0.50 -16.55 -2.02
C ILE A 93 -0.97 -16.33 -2.35
N ARG A 94 -1.37 -15.06 -2.39
CA ARG A 94 -2.69 -14.60 -2.82
C ARG A 94 -2.99 -15.02 -4.26
N LYS A 95 -4.04 -15.82 -4.44
CA LYS A 95 -4.46 -16.32 -5.76
C LYS A 95 -5.48 -15.44 -6.47
N ASP A 96 -6.03 -14.45 -5.77
CA ASP A 96 -6.98 -13.45 -6.28
C ASP A 96 -6.29 -12.34 -7.08
N ILE A 97 -5.00 -12.08 -6.82
CA ILE A 97 -4.22 -11.08 -7.56
C ILE A 97 -3.78 -11.66 -8.90
N LEU A 98 -4.00 -10.89 -9.97
CA LEU A 98 -3.50 -11.16 -11.32
C LEU A 98 -2.12 -10.51 -11.51
N THR A 99 -1.97 -9.23 -11.15
CA THR A 99 -0.69 -8.51 -11.18
C THR A 99 -0.65 -7.42 -10.13
N LEU A 100 0.53 -7.12 -9.60
CA LEU A 100 0.81 -5.90 -8.85
C LEU A 100 1.77 -5.03 -9.64
N LYS A 101 1.44 -3.76 -9.82
CA LYS A 101 2.31 -2.74 -10.41
C LYS A 101 2.56 -1.66 -9.38
N GLU A 102 3.82 -1.27 -9.19
CA GLU A 102 4.15 -0.10 -8.39
C GLU A 102 5.15 0.80 -9.11
N GLN A 103 5.01 2.09 -8.91
CA GLN A 103 5.99 3.08 -9.34
C GLN A 103 6.63 3.70 -8.11
N SER A 104 7.95 3.64 -8.03
CA SER A 104 8.72 4.32 -6.98
C SER A 104 9.20 5.69 -7.46
N LYS A 105 9.20 6.66 -6.56
CA LYS A 105 9.82 7.98 -6.74
C LYS A 105 10.77 8.25 -5.60
N LYS A 106 11.63 9.25 -5.77
CA LYS A 106 12.46 9.80 -4.69
C LYS A 106 11.94 11.17 -4.29
N ASP A 107 11.92 11.43 -3.00
CA ASP A 107 11.68 12.79 -2.50
C ASP A 107 12.92 13.67 -2.67
N LYS A 108 12.81 14.93 -2.23
CA LYS A 108 13.90 15.92 -2.28
C LYS A 108 15.16 15.52 -1.49
N ASP A 109 15.01 14.64 -0.51
CA ASP A 109 16.08 14.18 0.38
C ASP A 109 16.66 12.83 -0.10
N GLY A 110 16.14 12.30 -1.22
CA GLY A 110 16.60 11.07 -1.87
C GLY A 110 15.92 9.79 -1.37
N TYR A 111 14.95 9.88 -0.46
CA TYR A 111 14.23 8.72 0.06
C TYR A 111 13.23 8.18 -0.96
N SER A 112 13.28 6.86 -1.18
CA SER A 112 12.40 6.20 -2.14
C SER A 112 11.05 5.86 -1.50
N TYR A 113 9.96 6.18 -2.18
CA TYR A 113 8.59 5.85 -1.76
C TYR A 113 7.79 5.30 -2.95
N THR A 114 6.77 4.49 -2.66
CA THR A 114 5.80 4.03 -3.67
C THR A 114 4.83 5.17 -3.94
N SER A 115 4.87 5.71 -5.15
CA SER A 115 4.06 6.85 -5.61
C SER A 115 2.75 6.43 -6.29
N ASP A 116 2.69 5.19 -6.75
CA ASP A 116 1.55 4.62 -7.47
C ASP A 116 1.53 3.12 -7.19
N ARG A 117 0.36 2.59 -6.85
CA ARG A 117 0.16 1.16 -6.63
C ARG A 117 -1.11 0.73 -7.36
N ILE A 118 -1.00 -0.31 -8.17
CA ILE A 118 -2.10 -0.85 -8.96
C ILE A 118 -2.17 -2.36 -8.74
N PHE A 119 -3.27 -2.81 -8.13
CA PHE A 119 -3.66 -4.21 -8.13
C PHE A 119 -4.61 -4.47 -9.28
N ASN A 120 -4.33 -5.50 -10.07
CA ASN A 120 -5.32 -6.13 -10.93
C ASN A 120 -5.68 -7.47 -10.33
N PHE A 121 -6.97 -7.74 -10.21
CA PHE A 121 -7.53 -8.97 -9.64
C PHE A 121 -8.06 -9.87 -10.75
N LYS A 122 -8.10 -11.18 -10.47
CA LYS A 122 -8.62 -12.18 -11.41
C LYS A 122 -10.14 -12.16 -11.53
N LYS A 123 -10.82 -11.61 -10.53
CA LYS A 123 -12.28 -11.49 -10.46
C LYS A 123 -12.66 -10.02 -10.24
N ASN A 124 -13.92 -9.72 -10.52
CA ASN A 124 -14.45 -8.42 -10.22
C ASN A 124 -14.47 -8.18 -8.70
N ILE A 125 -14.26 -6.92 -8.31
CA ILE A 125 -14.27 -6.44 -6.94
C ILE A 125 -15.38 -5.41 -6.78
N ASP A 126 -16.03 -5.41 -5.62
CA ASP A 126 -16.97 -4.35 -5.23
C ASP A 126 -16.52 -3.78 -3.88
N VAL A 127 -15.77 -2.68 -3.96
CA VAL A 127 -15.05 -2.11 -2.80
C VAL A 127 -15.37 -0.63 -2.59
N SER A 128 -16.33 -0.07 -3.33
CA SER A 128 -16.75 1.33 -3.23
C SER A 128 -17.14 1.69 -1.80
N LYS A 129 -17.96 0.83 -1.16
CA LYS A 129 -18.40 1.02 0.22
C LYS A 129 -17.24 0.95 1.23
N ILE A 130 -16.25 0.10 0.98
CA ILE A 130 -15.05 0.01 1.83
C ILE A 130 -14.24 1.29 1.70
N ILE A 131 -14.00 1.76 0.48
CA ILE A 131 -13.28 3.02 0.23
C ILE A 131 -14.01 4.17 0.92
N GLU A 132 -15.31 4.30 0.73
CA GLU A 132 -16.11 5.40 1.32
C GLU A 132 -16.07 5.38 2.85
N ASN A 133 -16.16 4.20 3.47
CA ASN A 133 -16.01 4.04 4.91
C ASN A 133 -14.60 4.43 5.38
N GLU A 134 -13.55 3.97 4.72
CA GLU A 134 -12.18 4.28 5.12
C GLU A 134 -11.81 5.75 4.84
N LEU A 135 -12.48 6.41 3.90
CA LEU A 135 -12.34 7.84 3.64
C LEU A 135 -13.23 8.72 4.54
N GLU A 136 -13.98 8.15 5.49
CA GLU A 136 -14.75 8.93 6.44
C GLU A 136 -13.87 9.97 7.16
N GLY A 137 -14.36 11.21 7.23
CA GLY A 137 -13.63 12.37 7.74
C GLY A 137 -12.66 13.03 6.75
N LYS A 138 -12.51 12.51 5.52
CA LYS A 138 -11.73 13.16 4.44
C LYS A 138 -12.66 13.88 3.46
N THR A 139 -12.17 14.99 2.90
CA THR A 139 -12.84 15.70 1.82
C THR A 139 -12.37 15.16 0.47
N TYR A 140 -13.28 14.63 -0.33
CA TYR A 140 -12.98 14.08 -1.65
C TYR A 140 -14.07 14.40 -2.68
N GLN A 141 -13.70 14.34 -3.96
CA GLN A 141 -14.63 14.35 -5.09
C GLN A 141 -14.71 12.95 -5.68
N LYS A 142 -15.93 12.43 -5.85
CA LYS A 142 -16.20 11.17 -6.53
C LYS A 142 -16.63 11.42 -7.97
N THR A 143 -15.99 10.76 -8.93
CA THR A 143 -16.39 10.78 -10.34
C THR A 143 -16.60 9.36 -10.84
N ASP A 144 -17.71 9.14 -11.53
CA ASP A 144 -18.09 7.87 -12.12
C ASP A 144 -18.24 8.04 -13.63
N ASN A 145 -17.48 7.29 -14.43
CA ASN A 145 -17.56 7.30 -15.89
C ASN A 145 -18.03 5.94 -16.47
N GLY A 146 -18.75 5.17 -15.65
CA GLY A 146 -19.30 3.85 -15.98
C GLY A 146 -18.31 2.70 -15.79
N SER A 147 -17.09 2.82 -16.30
CA SER A 147 -16.06 1.77 -16.17
C SER A 147 -15.05 2.03 -15.05
N ILE A 148 -14.95 3.28 -14.62
CA ILE A 148 -14.02 3.76 -13.61
C ILE A 148 -14.78 4.61 -12.60
N THR A 149 -14.56 4.31 -11.33
CA THR A 149 -14.91 5.18 -10.21
C THR A 149 -13.62 5.74 -9.62
N ARG A 150 -13.54 7.06 -9.51
CA ARG A 150 -12.37 7.74 -8.93
C ARG A 150 -12.78 8.61 -7.75
N TYR A 151 -12.02 8.49 -6.68
CA TYR A 151 -12.08 9.30 -5.48
C TYR A 151 -10.83 10.19 -5.44
N THR A 152 -10.97 11.48 -5.73
CA THR A 152 -9.86 12.45 -5.67
C THR A 152 -9.90 13.17 -4.32
N LEU A 153 -8.82 13.07 -3.54
CA LEU A 153 -8.76 13.62 -2.19
C LEU A 153 -8.04 14.96 -2.17
N ASN A 154 -8.54 15.88 -1.34
CA ASN A 154 -7.87 17.14 -1.05
C ASN A 154 -7.14 17.06 0.28
N ASN A 155 -5.95 17.68 0.39
CA ASN A 155 -5.17 17.73 1.63
C ASN A 155 -4.95 16.36 2.31
N SER A 156 -4.67 15.34 1.50
CA SER A 156 -4.37 13.97 1.94
C SER A 156 -3.04 13.49 1.34
N PRO A 157 -2.34 12.55 2.00
CA PRO A 157 -1.23 11.82 1.39
C PRO A 157 -1.66 10.98 0.19
N ILE A 158 -2.95 10.63 0.08
CA ILE A 158 -3.53 10.02 -1.12
C ILE A 158 -3.97 11.16 -2.07
N ASP A 159 -3.57 11.07 -3.33
CA ASP A 159 -4.04 11.97 -4.40
C ASP A 159 -5.39 11.50 -4.91
N PHE A 160 -5.45 10.25 -5.35
CA PHE A 160 -6.69 9.60 -5.69
C PHE A 160 -6.66 8.09 -5.46
N ILE A 161 -7.84 7.54 -5.25
CA ILE A 161 -8.13 6.11 -5.39
C ILE A 161 -8.97 5.93 -6.65
N GLU A 162 -8.60 4.97 -7.47
CA GLU A 162 -9.34 4.61 -8.68
C GLU A 162 -9.65 3.12 -8.65
N ILE A 163 -10.90 2.79 -8.94
CA ILE A 163 -11.34 1.41 -9.08
C ILE A 163 -12.01 1.20 -10.42
N THR A 164 -11.85 -0.01 -10.93
CA THR A 164 -12.63 -0.54 -12.06
C THR A 164 -13.31 -1.83 -11.62
N GLY A 165 -13.94 -2.53 -12.55
CA GLY A 165 -14.52 -3.85 -12.28
C GLY A 165 -13.56 -4.81 -11.58
N ASN A 166 -12.26 -4.81 -11.90
CA ASN A 166 -11.29 -5.77 -11.35
C ASN A 166 -9.94 -5.14 -10.96
N SER A 167 -9.85 -3.82 -10.83
CA SER A 167 -8.60 -3.16 -10.44
C SER A 167 -8.81 -2.14 -9.34
N PHE A 168 -7.77 -1.98 -8.52
CA PHE A 168 -7.66 -0.95 -7.50
C PHE A 168 -6.34 -0.24 -7.69
N ARG A 169 -6.38 1.09 -7.74
CA ARG A 169 -5.22 1.95 -7.83
C ARG A 169 -5.24 2.99 -6.73
N LEU A 170 -4.09 3.14 -6.05
CA LEU A 170 -3.85 4.19 -5.07
C LEU A 170 -2.68 5.04 -5.58
N LYS A 171 -2.97 6.30 -5.86
CA LYS A 171 -1.97 7.30 -6.20
C LYS A 171 -1.64 8.14 -4.98
N VAL A 172 -0.34 8.33 -4.75
CA VAL A 172 0.17 9.15 -3.67
C VAL A 172 0.28 10.60 -4.11
N ASN A 173 -0.08 11.53 -3.23
CA ASN A 173 -0.02 12.96 -3.45
C ASN A 173 1.39 13.48 -3.18
N ASP A 174 2.18 13.60 -4.24
CA ASP A 174 3.53 14.14 -4.13
C ASP A 174 3.52 15.55 -3.47
N LYS A 175 2.51 16.39 -3.70
CA LYS A 175 2.50 17.75 -3.13
C LYS A 175 2.32 17.79 -1.61
N TYR A 176 1.91 16.68 -1.00
CA TYR A 176 1.72 16.58 0.45
C TYR A 176 3.02 16.15 1.17
N HIS A 177 4.20 16.36 0.54
CA HIS A 177 5.58 16.05 0.99
C HIS A 177 5.99 16.53 2.39
N ILE A 178 5.19 17.33 3.11
CA ILE A 178 5.55 17.92 4.41
C ILE A 178 5.74 16.82 5.50
N HIS A 179 5.28 15.60 5.24
CA HIS A 179 5.26 14.49 6.22
C HIS A 179 6.02 13.22 5.80
N MET A 180 6.94 13.27 4.82
CA MET A 180 7.79 12.10 4.48
C MET A 180 8.95 11.85 5.48
N ARG A 181 8.75 12.14 6.77
CA ARG A 181 9.74 11.92 7.84
C ARG A 181 9.24 10.93 8.88
#